data_AF-A0A166VX80-F1
#
_entry.id   AF-A0A166VX80-F1
#
_cell.length_a   1.000
_cell.length_b   1.000
_cell.length_c   1.000
_cell.angle_alpha   90.00
_cell.angle_beta   90.00
_cell.angle_gamma   90.00
#
_symmetry.space_group_name_H-M   'P 1'
#
loop_
_entity.id
_entity.type
_entity.pdbx_description
1 polymer ?
#
loop_
_entity_poly.entity_id
_entity_poly.type
_entity_poly.pdbx_seq_one_letter_code
_entity_poly.pdbx_strand_id
1 'polypeptide(L)'
;MIKIEDPVILERDALDEYNNPLPQKVTDERTIYLARNNYRELVKPTASVQITDFDLAVSGMSKHTSLIQVESYRAPEVILDARYTYSADIWNLGVILWDLLEGKRLFTPKNSHTSEYDNMLHLAQIIALLGPAPEHMLAASQRSSMFYNLDSTLHDPGFVS
;
A
#
# COMPACT_ATOMS: atom_id res chain seq x y z
N MET A 1 -13.72 8.06 12.09
CA MET A 1 -12.89 8.57 13.21
C MET A 1 -12.45 7.40 14.05
N ILE A 2 -11.21 6.96 13.89
CA ILE A 2 -10.60 5.92 14.72
C ILE A 2 -10.46 6.49 16.13
N LYS A 3 -10.91 5.74 17.14
CA LYS A 3 -10.81 6.11 18.55
C LYS A 3 -9.66 5.33 19.16
N ILE A 4 -8.74 6.04 19.80
CA ILE A 4 -7.71 5.43 20.63
C ILE A 4 -8.34 5.17 22.00
N GLU A 5 -8.25 3.93 22.48
CA GLU A 5 -8.85 3.52 23.75
C GLU A 5 -8.15 4.19 24.96
N ASP A 6 -6.82 4.28 24.89
CA ASP A 6 -5.99 4.97 25.86
C ASP A 6 -5.28 6.17 25.20
N PRO A 7 -5.78 7.40 25.35
CA PRO A 7 -5.18 8.58 24.73
C PRO A 7 -3.75 8.86 25.22
N VAL A 8 -3.35 8.32 26.38
CA VAL A 8 -2.00 8.50 26.94
C VAL A 8 -0.97 7.64 26.21
N ILE A 9 -1.41 6.63 25.43
CA ILE A 9 -0.50 5.70 24.75
C ILE A 9 0.43 6.41 23.77
N LEU A 10 -0.07 7.42 23.05
CA LEU A 10 0.73 8.19 22.09
C LEU A 10 1.76 9.07 22.80
N GLU A 11 1.38 9.69 23.92
CA GLU A 11 2.28 10.54 24.71
C GLU A 11 3.39 9.71 25.35
N ARG A 12 3.03 8.53 25.90
CA ARG A 12 4.01 7.58 26.44
C ARG A 12 4.96 7.09 25.36
N ASP A 13 4.46 6.72 24.19
CA ASP A 13 5.30 6.23 23.10
C ASP A 13 6.23 7.31 22.54
N ALA A 14 5.75 8.55 22.43
CA ALA A 14 6.59 9.68 22.03
C ALA A 14 7.70 9.94 23.07
N LEU A 15 7.38 9.87 24.36
CA LEU A 15 8.35 10.02 25.44
C LEU A 15 9.35 8.85 25.47
N ASP A 16 8.89 7.63 25.25
CA ASP A 16 9.74 6.44 25.17
C ASP A 16 10.65 6.48 23.95
N GLU A 17 10.19 6.99 22.81
CA GLU A 17 11.03 7.19 21.63
C GLU A 17 12.09 8.27 21.85
N TYR A 18 11.73 9.35 22.55
CA TYR A 18 12.68 10.39 22.93
C TYR A 18 13.75 9.88 23.91
N ASN A 19 13.35 9.11 24.92
CA ASN A 19 14.26 8.63 25.97
C ASN A 19 15.06 7.38 25.56
N ASN A 20 14.48 6.52 24.72
CA ASN A 20 15.07 5.23 24.33
C ASN A 20 14.72 4.93 22.85
N PRO A 21 15.36 5.61 21.89
CA PRO A 21 15.00 5.53 20.48
C PRO A 21 15.17 4.10 19.95
N LEU A 22 14.21 3.65 19.15
CA LEU A 22 14.32 2.38 18.44
C LEU A 22 15.33 2.49 17.30
N PRO A 23 15.78 1.34 16.72
CA PRO A 23 16.60 1.37 15.53
C PRO A 23 16.01 2.29 14.45
N GLN A 24 16.84 3.20 13.97
CA GLN A 24 16.48 4.16 12.93
C GLN A 24 17.42 4.01 11.73
N LYS A 25 16.87 4.18 10.54
CA LYS A 25 17.65 4.26 9.30
C LYS A 25 17.68 5.72 8.85
N VAL A 26 18.86 6.32 8.91
CA VAL A 26 19.09 7.69 8.43
C VAL A 26 19.45 7.63 6.94
N THR A 27 18.74 8.39 6.10
CA THR A 27 19.11 8.66 4.71
C THR A 27 19.32 10.16 4.53
N ASP A 28 19.82 10.59 3.36
CA ASP A 28 20.05 12.02 3.08
C ASP A 28 18.76 12.87 3.07
N GLU A 29 17.61 12.23 2.85
CA GLU A 29 16.30 12.89 2.72
C GLU A 29 15.44 12.79 3.98
N ARG A 30 15.55 11.70 4.73
CA ARG A 30 14.69 11.44 5.91
C ARG A 30 15.29 10.42 6.88
N THR A 31 14.81 10.47 8.12
CA THR A 31 15.00 9.39 9.09
C THR A 31 13.79 8.48 9.08
N ILE A 32 14.01 7.18 8.91
CA ILE A 32 12.99 6.14 9.00
C ILE A 32 13.10 5.49 10.37
N TYR A 33 12.07 5.63 11.19
CA TYR A 33 12.00 5.06 12.54
C TYR A 33 11.36 3.67 12.49
N LEU A 34 11.89 2.72 13.27
CA LEU A 34 11.18 1.47 13.54
C LEU A 34 9.95 1.77 14.40
N ALA A 35 8.78 1.27 13.98
CA ALA A 35 7.54 1.49 14.72
C ALA A 35 7.53 0.75 16.07
N ARG A 36 7.02 1.41 17.12
CA ARG A 36 6.65 0.75 18.38
C ARG A 36 5.36 -0.02 18.15
N ASN A 37 5.34 -1.30 18.50
CA ASN A 37 4.16 -2.17 18.27
C ASN A 37 3.55 -2.71 19.58
N ASN A 38 4.04 -2.25 20.74
CA ASN A 38 3.62 -2.79 22.03
C ASN A 38 2.44 -2.02 22.62
N TYR A 39 1.34 -1.95 21.87
CA TYR A 39 0.14 -1.20 22.24
C TYR A 39 -0.76 -1.90 23.28
N ARG A 40 -0.28 -3.00 23.88
CA ARG A 40 -1.04 -3.92 24.75
C ARG A 40 -2.29 -4.50 24.05
N GLU A 41 -2.94 -5.46 24.70
CA GLU A 41 -4.22 -5.96 24.23
C GLU A 41 -5.32 -4.89 24.37
N LEU A 42 -6.28 -4.88 23.46
CA LEU A 42 -7.45 -4.01 23.54
C LEU A 42 -8.23 -4.32 24.83
N VAL A 43 -8.55 -3.30 25.62
CA VAL A 43 -9.28 -3.46 26.89
C VAL A 43 -10.76 -3.76 26.62
N LYS A 44 -11.32 -3.25 25.51
CA LYS A 44 -12.63 -3.63 24.96
C LYS A 44 -12.56 -3.85 23.45
N PRO A 45 -12.53 -5.10 22.96
CA PRO A 45 -12.64 -5.35 21.53
C PRO A 45 -13.98 -4.81 21.03
N THR A 46 -13.94 -3.85 20.12
CA THR A 46 -15.17 -3.26 19.55
C THR A 46 -15.90 -4.25 18.63
N ALA A 47 -15.15 -5.19 18.03
CA ALA A 47 -15.63 -6.36 17.30
C ALA A 47 -14.47 -7.35 17.09
N SER A 48 -14.79 -8.63 16.84
CA SER A 48 -13.83 -9.60 16.30
C SER A 48 -13.86 -9.52 14.78
N VAL A 49 -12.71 -9.29 14.15
CA VAL A 49 -12.56 -9.30 12.70
C VAL A 49 -11.88 -10.60 12.31
N GLN A 50 -12.50 -11.34 11.38
CA GLN A 50 -11.98 -12.59 10.84
C GLN A 50 -11.91 -12.46 9.32
N ILE A 51 -10.82 -12.95 8.73
CA ILE A 51 -10.71 -13.11 7.29
C ILE A 51 -11.51 -14.34 6.90
N THR A 52 -12.41 -14.19 5.95
CA THR A 52 -13.24 -15.26 5.40
C THR A 52 -13.08 -15.30 3.88
N ASP A 53 -13.70 -16.28 3.22
CA ASP A 53 -13.71 -16.45 1.77
C ASP A 53 -12.31 -16.68 1.17
N PHE A 54 -11.88 -17.94 1.20
CA PHE A 54 -10.56 -18.38 0.72
C PHE A 54 -10.62 -19.04 -0.66
N ASP A 55 -11.71 -18.85 -1.42
CA ASP A 55 -11.92 -19.54 -2.70
C ASP A 55 -10.88 -19.17 -3.77
N LEU A 56 -10.29 -17.97 -3.65
CA LEU A 56 -9.22 -17.48 -4.51
C LEU A 56 -7.83 -17.51 -3.84
N ALA A 57 -7.73 -18.09 -2.64
CA ALA A 57 -6.48 -18.12 -1.90
C ALA A 57 -5.45 -19.02 -2.57
N VAL A 58 -4.21 -18.52 -2.64
CA VAL A 58 -3.05 -19.25 -3.16
C VAL A 58 -1.92 -19.23 -2.14
N SER A 59 -0.95 -20.14 -2.28
CA SER A 59 0.22 -20.15 -1.40
C SER A 59 1.02 -18.85 -1.53
N GLY A 60 1.13 -18.07 -0.45
CA GLY A 60 1.87 -16.81 -0.44
C GLY A 60 3.40 -16.96 -0.60
N MET A 61 3.94 -18.17 -0.43
CA MET A 61 5.38 -18.44 -0.62
C MET A 61 5.76 -18.65 -2.08
N SER A 62 4.78 -18.98 -2.92
CA SER A 62 4.98 -19.17 -4.35
C SER A 62 4.75 -17.87 -5.11
N LYS A 63 5.46 -17.72 -6.22
CA LYS A 63 5.28 -16.60 -7.14
C LYS A 63 4.18 -16.90 -8.16
N HIS A 64 3.20 -16.02 -8.31
CA HIS A 64 2.02 -16.18 -9.18
C HIS A 64 1.89 -15.06 -10.21
N THR A 65 1.07 -15.26 -11.25
CA THR A 65 0.87 -14.31 -12.38
C THR A 65 -0.61 -14.12 -12.77
N SER A 66 -1.55 -14.62 -11.98
CA SER A 66 -2.98 -14.44 -12.26
C SER A 66 -3.45 -13.02 -11.97
N LEU A 67 -4.49 -12.57 -12.66
CA LEU A 67 -5.18 -11.34 -12.30
C LEU A 67 -5.95 -11.55 -11.00
N ILE A 68 -5.47 -10.91 -9.92
CA ILE A 68 -6.10 -10.91 -8.60
C ILE A 68 -6.55 -9.50 -8.23
N GLN A 69 -7.23 -9.43 -7.07
CA GLN A 69 -7.64 -8.21 -6.40
C GLN A 69 -8.73 -7.43 -7.14
N VAL A 70 -9.61 -6.82 -6.35
CA VAL A 70 -10.55 -5.84 -6.85
C VAL A 70 -9.77 -4.59 -7.28
N GLU A 71 -10.21 -3.97 -8.37
CA GLU A 71 -9.50 -2.94 -9.14
C GLU A 71 -8.76 -1.88 -8.32
N SER A 72 -9.45 -1.21 -7.39
CA SER A 72 -8.88 -0.11 -6.58
C SER A 72 -7.99 -0.56 -5.42
N TYR A 73 -7.89 -1.87 -5.19
CA TYR A 73 -6.94 -2.43 -4.23
C TYR A 73 -5.74 -3.07 -4.92
N ARG A 74 -5.75 -3.16 -6.26
CA ARG A 74 -4.72 -3.90 -7.00
C ARG A 74 -3.32 -3.36 -6.72
N ALA A 75 -2.40 -4.26 -6.38
CA ALA A 75 -1.02 -3.93 -6.08
C ALA A 75 -0.26 -3.55 -7.38
N PRO A 76 0.76 -2.68 -7.30
CA PRO A 76 1.50 -2.24 -8.48
C PRO A 76 2.13 -3.41 -9.25
N GLU A 77 2.64 -4.44 -8.56
CA GLU A 77 3.15 -5.64 -9.23
C GLU A 77 2.08 -6.37 -10.04
N VAL A 78 0.81 -6.35 -9.60
CA VAL A 78 -0.29 -7.00 -10.32
C VAL A 78 -0.75 -6.14 -11.50
N ILE A 79 -0.78 -4.81 -11.38
CA ILE A 79 -1.08 -3.90 -12.50
C ILE A 79 -0.05 -4.07 -13.62
N LEU A 80 1.21 -4.16 -13.22
CA LEU A 80 2.37 -4.32 -14.10
C LEU A 80 2.58 -5.74 -14.61
N ASP A 81 1.73 -6.70 -14.23
CA ASP A 81 1.88 -8.12 -14.57
C ASP A 81 3.29 -8.64 -14.23
N ALA A 82 3.81 -8.20 -13.08
CA ALA A 82 4.96 -8.79 -12.43
C ALA A 82 4.48 -9.92 -11.51
N ARG A 83 5.36 -10.88 -11.23
CA ARG A 83 5.01 -12.01 -10.35
C ARG A 83 4.76 -11.50 -8.92
N TYR A 84 3.62 -11.87 -8.34
CA TYR A 84 3.27 -11.49 -6.96
C TYR A 84 3.43 -12.66 -5.99
N THR A 85 3.48 -12.32 -4.69
CA THR A 85 3.51 -13.25 -3.55
C THR A 85 2.52 -12.74 -2.48
N TYR A 86 2.67 -13.15 -1.20
CA TYR A 86 1.92 -12.56 -0.08
C TYR A 86 2.04 -11.02 0.03
N SER A 87 3.04 -10.40 -0.62
CA SER A 87 3.19 -8.94 -0.69
C SER A 87 1.93 -8.23 -1.20
N ALA A 88 1.19 -8.87 -2.12
CA ALA A 88 -0.05 -8.32 -2.67
C ALA A 88 -1.14 -8.16 -1.59
N ASP A 89 -1.21 -9.09 -0.63
CA ASP A 89 -2.15 -9.02 0.50
C ASP A 89 -1.74 -7.92 1.49
N ILE A 90 -0.45 -7.74 1.72
CA ILE A 90 0.08 -6.64 2.55
C ILE A 90 -0.25 -5.28 1.94
N TRP A 91 -0.16 -5.16 0.60
CA TRP A 91 -0.63 -3.98 -0.11
C TRP A 91 -2.13 -3.74 0.13
N ASN A 92 -2.98 -4.76 -0.04
CA ASN A 92 -4.42 -4.65 0.22
C ASN A 92 -4.72 -4.20 1.64
N LEU A 93 -4.02 -4.76 2.63
CA LEU A 93 -4.16 -4.35 4.02
C LEU A 93 -3.84 -2.86 4.19
N GLY A 94 -2.76 -2.37 3.59
CA GLY A 94 -2.39 -0.95 3.63
C GLY A 94 -3.48 -0.04 3.06
N VAL A 95 -4.02 -0.39 1.90
CA VAL A 95 -5.13 0.35 1.25
C VAL A 95 -6.39 0.32 2.11
N ILE A 96 -6.79 -0.85 2.62
CA ILE A 96 -7.98 -0.99 3.49
C ILE A 96 -7.84 -0.15 4.77
N LEU A 97 -6.67 -0.19 5.41
CA LEU A 97 -6.42 0.59 6.63
C LEU A 97 -6.55 2.09 6.37
N TRP A 98 -5.96 2.57 5.27
CA TRP A 98 -6.09 3.98 4.88
C TRP A 98 -7.55 4.35 4.63
N ASP A 99 -8.30 3.52 3.89
CA ASP A 99 -9.71 3.78 3.59
C ASP A 99 -10.56 3.89 4.85
N LEU A 100 -10.32 3.02 5.83
CA LEU A 100 -11.01 3.02 7.11
C LEU A 100 -10.64 4.24 7.98
N LEU A 101 -9.37 4.66 7.93
CA LEU A 101 -8.86 5.83 8.65
C LEU A 101 -9.48 7.12 8.11
N GLU A 102 -9.42 7.32 6.80
CA GLU A 102 -9.84 8.54 6.12
C GLU A 102 -11.33 8.59 5.80
N GLY A 103 -12.03 7.44 5.83
CA GLY A 103 -13.44 7.34 5.49
C GLY A 103 -13.75 7.58 4.02
N LYS A 104 -12.75 7.45 3.13
CA LYS A 104 -12.84 7.59 1.67
C LYS A 104 -11.84 6.64 0.99
N ARG A 105 -11.91 6.49 -0.33
CA ARG A 105 -11.02 5.61 -1.11
C ARG A 105 -9.63 6.23 -1.30
N LEU A 106 -8.57 5.47 -1.05
CA LEU A 106 -7.19 5.87 -1.32
C LEU A 106 -6.96 6.01 -2.82
N PHE A 107 -7.37 5.00 -3.58
CA PHE A 107 -7.27 4.98 -5.02
C PHE A 107 -8.66 4.94 -5.64
N THR A 108 -8.88 5.83 -6.61
CA THR A 108 -10.10 5.87 -7.43
C THR A 108 -9.70 5.88 -8.91
N PRO A 109 -9.20 4.75 -9.43
CA PRO A 109 -8.64 4.66 -10.78
C PRO A 109 -9.73 4.44 -11.83
N LYS A 110 -10.71 5.35 -11.88
CA LYS A 110 -11.79 5.32 -12.87
C LYS A 110 -11.63 6.48 -13.84
N ASN A 111 -11.68 6.17 -15.13
CA ASN A 111 -11.66 7.18 -16.18
C ASN A 111 -12.88 8.10 -16.04
N SER A 112 -12.67 9.41 -16.09
CA SER A 112 -13.73 10.42 -15.89
C SER A 112 -14.84 10.37 -16.94
N HIS A 113 -14.55 9.84 -18.14
CA HIS A 113 -15.49 9.78 -19.24
C HIS A 113 -16.22 8.44 -19.33
N THR A 114 -15.50 7.32 -19.14
CA THR A 114 -16.07 5.98 -19.31
C THR A 114 -16.53 5.35 -18.00
N SER A 115 -16.08 5.86 -16.85
CA SER A 115 -16.24 5.24 -15.52
C SER A 115 -15.62 3.84 -15.39
N GLU A 116 -14.84 3.42 -16.39
CA GLU A 116 -14.11 2.15 -16.40
C GLU A 116 -12.79 2.28 -15.67
N TYR A 117 -12.26 1.14 -15.22
CA TYR A 117 -10.98 1.06 -14.56
C TYR A 117 -9.82 1.36 -15.52
N ASP A 118 -8.93 2.26 -15.10
CA ASP A 118 -7.78 2.70 -15.88
C ASP A 118 -6.48 2.39 -15.14
N ASN A 119 -5.68 1.46 -15.70
CA ASN A 119 -4.40 1.06 -15.13
C ASN A 119 -3.38 2.20 -15.08
N MET A 120 -3.36 3.09 -16.09
CA MET A 120 -2.42 4.20 -16.14
C MET A 120 -2.74 5.20 -15.02
N LEU A 121 -4.01 5.54 -14.88
CA LEU A 121 -4.47 6.40 -13.79
C LEU A 121 -4.18 5.79 -12.42
N HIS A 122 -4.35 4.47 -12.27
CA HIS A 122 -4.03 3.79 -11.01
C HIS A 122 -2.54 3.88 -10.66
N LEU A 123 -1.66 3.61 -11.62
CA LEU A 123 -0.21 3.74 -11.43
C LEU A 123 0.19 5.17 -11.13
N ALA A 124 -0.42 6.15 -11.79
CA ALA A 124 -0.16 7.56 -11.53
C ALA A 124 -0.56 7.98 -10.10
N GLN A 125 -1.71 7.52 -9.60
CA GLN A 125 -2.13 7.76 -8.20
C GLN A 125 -1.15 7.11 -7.20
N ILE A 126 -0.67 5.90 -7.49
CA ILE A 126 0.35 5.23 -6.66
C ILE A 126 1.64 6.03 -6.64
N ILE A 127 2.09 6.51 -7.80
CA ILE A 127 3.33 7.29 -7.93
C ILE A 127 3.21 8.66 -7.25
N ALA A 128 2.07 9.34 -7.38
CA ALA A 128 1.82 10.60 -6.69
C ALA A 128 1.95 10.45 -5.16
N LEU A 129 1.55 9.30 -4.61
CA LEU A 129 1.61 9.02 -3.18
C LEU A 129 2.99 8.53 -2.70
N LEU A 130 3.61 7.60 -3.43
CA LEU A 130 4.79 6.84 -2.97
C LEU A 130 6.08 7.20 -3.70
N GLY A 131 6.01 8.01 -4.76
CA GLY A 131 7.13 8.30 -5.64
C GLY A 131 7.26 7.30 -6.81
N PRO A 132 8.30 7.46 -7.65
CA PRO A 132 8.49 6.65 -8.86
C PRO A 132 8.64 5.16 -8.55
N ALA A 133 8.20 4.32 -9.48
CA ALA A 133 8.33 2.88 -9.36
C ALA A 133 9.81 2.46 -9.30
N PRO A 134 10.20 1.55 -8.38
CA PRO A 134 11.57 1.05 -8.33
C PRO A 134 11.97 0.32 -9.63
N GLU A 135 13.21 0.52 -10.10
CA GLU A 135 13.70 -0.07 -11.36
C GLU A 135 13.54 -1.60 -11.41
N HIS A 136 13.81 -2.29 -10.30
CA HIS A 136 13.69 -3.75 -10.24
C HIS A 136 12.24 -4.24 -10.44
N MET A 137 11.24 -3.42 -10.08
CA MET A 137 9.84 -3.73 -10.32
C MET A 137 9.49 -3.58 -11.80
N LEU A 138 9.98 -2.52 -12.45
CA LEU A 138 9.82 -2.29 -13.89
C LEU A 138 10.52 -3.37 -14.72
N ALA A 139 11.70 -3.82 -14.29
CA ALA A 139 12.45 -4.89 -14.94
C ALA A 139 11.77 -6.26 -14.81
N ALA A 140 11.05 -6.51 -13.72
CA ALA A 140 10.31 -7.75 -13.49
C ALA A 140 8.93 -7.79 -14.18
N SER A 141 8.44 -6.63 -14.64
CA SER A 141 7.12 -6.44 -15.24
C SER A 141 7.07 -6.98 -16.68
N GLN A 142 5.95 -7.63 -17.04
CA GLN A 142 5.67 -8.00 -18.43
C GLN A 142 4.97 -6.88 -19.22
N ARG A 143 4.52 -5.81 -18.54
CA ARG A 143 3.73 -4.73 -19.13
C ARG A 143 4.33 -3.34 -18.93
N SER A 144 5.59 -3.24 -18.47
CA SER A 144 6.24 -1.97 -18.16
C SER A 144 6.25 -1.03 -19.37
N SER A 145 6.54 -1.54 -20.56
CA SER A 145 6.54 -0.76 -21.80
C SER A 145 5.17 -0.17 -22.19
N MET A 146 4.07 -0.70 -21.65
CA MET A 146 2.73 -0.14 -21.86
C MET A 146 2.48 1.13 -21.05
N PHE A 147 3.24 1.34 -19.97
CA PHE A 147 2.99 2.40 -18.99
C PHE A 147 4.18 3.35 -18.80
N TYR A 148 5.40 2.87 -19.05
CA TYR A 148 6.63 3.60 -18.79
C TYR A 148 7.48 3.75 -20.06
N ASN A 149 8.19 4.87 -20.11
CA ASN A 149 9.29 5.14 -21.01
C ASN A 149 10.56 4.37 -20.59
N LEU A 150 11.56 4.35 -21.47
CA LEU A 150 12.86 3.72 -21.20
C LEU A 150 13.63 4.37 -20.04
N ASP A 151 13.32 5.62 -19.72
CA ASP A 151 13.91 6.35 -18.58
C ASP A 151 13.13 6.16 -17.27
N SER A 152 12.21 5.18 -17.22
CA SER A 152 11.35 4.87 -16.06
C SER A 152 10.33 5.96 -15.70
N THR A 153 10.08 6.93 -16.58
CA THR A 153 8.96 7.89 -16.42
C THR A 153 7.66 7.31 -16.99
N LEU A 154 6.51 7.69 -16.42
CA LEU A 154 5.20 7.30 -16.97
C LEU A 154 4.95 7.96 -18.34
N HIS A 155 4.25 7.26 -19.24
CA HIS A 155 3.88 7.80 -20.56
C HIS A 155 3.02 9.06 -20.48
N ASP A 156 2.13 9.14 -19.48
CA ASP A 156 1.30 10.32 -19.24
C ASP A 156 1.53 10.85 -17.82
N PRO A 157 2.54 11.72 -17.63
CA PRO A 157 2.85 12.30 -16.32
C PRO A 157 1.77 13.28 -15.86
N GLY A 158 0.85 13.71 -16.73
CA GLY A 158 -0.23 14.64 -16.37
C GLY A 158 -1.23 14.06 -15.36
N PHE A 159 -1.24 12.74 -15.18
CA PHE A 159 -2.04 12.07 -14.16
C PHE A 159 -1.39 12.04 -12.77
N VAL A 160 -0.12 12.41 -12.64
CA VAL A 160 0.58 12.48 -11.34
C VAL A 160 0.38 13.90 -10.79
N SER A 161 -0.66 14.08 -9.98
CA SER A 161 -1.05 15.37 -9.38
C SER A 161 -1.09 15.33 -7.86
#